data_AF-M0EH27-F1
#
_entry.id   AF-M0EH27-F1
#
_cell.length_a   1.000
_cell.length_b   1.000
_cell.length_c   1.000
_cell.angle_alpha   90.00
_cell.angle_beta   90.00
_cell.angle_gamma   90.00
#
_symmetry.space_group_name_H-M   'P 1'
#
loop_
_entity.id
_entity.type
_entity.pdbx_description
1 polymer ?
#
loop_
_entity_poly.entity_id
_entity_poly.type
_entity_poly.pdbx_seq_one_letter_code
_entity_poly.pdbx_strand_id
1 'polypeptide(L)'
;MIRAIIGALGALTVLVPDRIVAAFERVAVENSDDVEPRRGTRPTLRAEGVAVVALALIGGRAYALAMYVTSAFGTVLLVVPRAYRAIAPRLLYEDPDAVEWRPGFDTFLRLVGAAYVLLGVRELRRDRDAE
;
A
#
# COMPACT_ATOMS: atom_id res chain seq x y z
N MET A 1 11.55 -6.90 -14.74
CA MET A 1 11.53 -7.55 -13.42
C MET A 1 10.60 -6.84 -12.44
N ILE A 2 10.77 -5.55 -12.15
CA ILE A 2 9.94 -4.86 -11.14
C ILE A 2 8.43 -4.87 -11.43
N ARG A 3 8.04 -4.67 -12.70
CA ARG A 3 6.64 -4.83 -13.15
C ARG A 3 6.05 -6.21 -12.82
N ALA A 4 6.84 -7.27 -13.01
CA ALA A 4 6.41 -8.63 -12.70
C ALA A 4 6.27 -8.85 -11.19
N ILE A 5 7.17 -8.27 -10.38
CA ILE A 5 7.07 -8.30 -8.91
C ILE A 5 5.79 -7.60 -8.45
N ILE A 6 5.51 -6.40 -8.98
CA ILE A 6 4.30 -5.64 -8.63
C ILE A 6 3.04 -6.39 -9.08
N GLY A 7 3.04 -6.97 -10.29
CA GLY A 7 1.95 -7.83 -10.74
C GLY A 7 1.73 -9.05 -9.84
N ALA A 8 2.81 -9.69 -9.38
CA ALA A 8 2.73 -10.82 -8.44
C ALA A 8 2.16 -10.40 -7.08
N LEU A 9 2.55 -9.22 -6.57
CA LEU A 9 1.97 -8.66 -5.33
C LEU A 9 0.48 -8.35 -5.49
N GLY A 10 0.08 -7.81 -6.64
CA GLY A 10 -1.33 -7.62 -6.97
C GLY A 10 -2.09 -8.95 -6.96
N ALA A 11 -1.56 -9.99 -7.61
CA ALA A 11 -2.17 -11.31 -7.63
C ALA A 11 -2.28 -11.93 -6.23
N LEU A 12 -1.24 -11.80 -5.40
CA LEU A 12 -1.27 -12.25 -4.01
C LEU A 12 -2.38 -11.55 -3.21
N THR A 13 -2.56 -10.24 -3.42
CA THR A 13 -3.62 -9.44 -2.77
C THR A 13 -5.02 -9.89 -3.19
N VAL A 14 -5.21 -10.32 -4.45
CA VAL A 14 -6.47 -10.91 -4.92
C VAL A 14 -6.74 -12.26 -4.25
N LEU A 15 -5.72 -13.13 -4.22
CA LEU A 15 -5.88 -14.53 -3.83
C LEU A 15 -6.05 -14.70 -2.32
N VAL A 16 -5.29 -13.96 -1.52
CA VAL A 16 -5.22 -14.14 -0.07
C VAL A 16 -5.34 -12.81 0.71
N PRO A 17 -6.40 -12.01 0.49
CA PRO A 17 -6.55 -10.70 1.11
C PRO A 17 -6.51 -10.78 2.64
N ASP A 18 -7.13 -11.80 3.24
CA ASP A 18 -7.13 -12.00 4.70
C ASP A 18 -5.73 -12.20 5.29
N ARG A 19 -4.86 -12.90 4.56
CA ARG A 19 -3.48 -13.13 5.00
C ARG A 19 -2.66 -11.85 4.91
N ILE A 20 -2.92 -11.01 3.91
CA ILE A 20 -2.28 -9.71 3.76
C ILE A 20 -2.70 -8.77 4.88
N VAL A 21 -4.01 -8.66 5.16
CA VAL A 21 -4.53 -7.83 6.27
C VAL A 21 -3.95 -8.30 7.60
N ALA A 22 -4.05 -9.60 7.92
CA ALA A 22 -3.53 -10.12 9.18
C ALA A 22 -2.00 -10.00 9.32
N ALA A 23 -1.26 -9.98 8.21
CA ALA A 23 0.18 -9.73 8.25
C ALA A 23 0.48 -8.25 8.49
N PHE A 24 -0.26 -7.35 7.84
CA PHE A 24 -0.15 -5.91 8.06
C PHE A 24 -0.51 -5.54 9.50
N GLU A 25 -1.64 -6.02 10.01
CA GLU A 25 -2.10 -5.77 11.39
C GLU A 25 -1.07 -6.24 12.42
N ARG A 26 -0.50 -7.44 12.25
CA ARG A 26 0.56 -7.94 13.14
C ARG A 26 1.81 -7.04 13.19
N VAL A 27 2.09 -6.31 12.11
CA VAL A 27 3.23 -5.38 12.03
C VAL A 27 2.83 -3.98 12.50
N ALA A 28 1.59 -3.58 12.28
CA ALA A 28 1.14 -2.20 12.44
C ALA A 28 0.39 -1.94 13.74
N VAL A 29 -0.50 -2.85 14.14
CA VAL A 29 -1.45 -2.70 15.24
C VAL A 29 -1.02 -3.58 16.41
N GLU A 30 -1.01 -3.00 17.59
CA GLU A 30 -0.57 -3.67 18.82
C GLU A 30 -1.66 -4.60 19.35
N ASN A 31 -2.88 -4.09 19.41
CA ASN A 31 -4.09 -4.80 19.81
C ASN A 31 -4.85 -5.38 18.60
N SER A 32 -4.13 -6.01 17.65
CA SER A 32 -4.72 -6.54 16.42
C SER A 32 -5.82 -7.59 16.63
N ASP A 33 -5.82 -8.26 17.78
CA ASP A 33 -6.83 -9.27 18.13
C ASP A 33 -8.14 -8.63 18.64
N ASP A 34 -8.11 -7.34 19.02
CA ASP A 34 -9.23 -6.60 19.60
C ASP A 34 -9.91 -5.64 18.61
N VAL A 35 -9.36 -5.49 17.39
CA VAL A 35 -9.90 -4.59 16.35
C VAL A 35 -10.32 -5.36 15.11
N GLU A 36 -11.45 -4.96 14.52
CA GLU A 36 -11.97 -5.57 13.29
C GLU A 36 -11.78 -4.64 12.08
N PRO A 37 -11.19 -5.15 10.98
CA PRO A 37 -11.21 -4.44 9.70
C PRO A 37 -12.64 -4.12 9.26
N ARG A 38 -12.79 -2.98 8.59
CA ARG A 38 -14.08 -2.52 8.06
C ARG A 38 -14.73 -3.56 7.15
N ARG A 39 -16.05 -3.72 7.26
CA ARG A 39 -16.90 -4.50 6.36
C ARG A 39 -16.70 -4.03 4.94
N GLY A 40 -16.21 -4.92 4.09
CA GLY A 40 -15.86 -4.60 2.70
C GLY A 40 -14.36 -4.50 2.43
N THR A 41 -13.49 -4.64 3.44
CA THR A 41 -12.03 -4.66 3.23
C THR A 41 -11.61 -5.75 2.23
N ARG A 42 -12.18 -6.96 2.33
CA ARG A 42 -11.91 -8.07 1.39
C ARG A 42 -12.23 -7.76 -0.07
N PRO A 43 -13.47 -7.37 -0.44
CA PRO A 43 -13.77 -7.06 -1.84
C PRO A 43 -12.97 -5.86 -2.37
N THR A 44 -12.72 -4.84 -1.53
CA THR A 44 -11.86 -3.70 -1.90
C THR A 44 -10.44 -4.14 -2.23
N LEU A 45 -9.80 -4.94 -1.38
CA LEU A 45 -8.45 -5.44 -1.62
C LEU A 45 -8.37 -6.33 -2.86
N ARG A 46 -9.40 -7.14 -3.13
CA ARG A 46 -9.45 -7.92 -4.38
C ARG A 46 -9.54 -7.02 -5.60
N ALA A 47 -10.37 -5.98 -5.56
CA ALA A 47 -10.47 -5.02 -6.65
C ALA A 47 -9.13 -4.28 -6.87
N GLU A 48 -8.47 -3.86 -5.79
CA GLU A 48 -7.15 -3.26 -5.84
C GLU A 48 -6.11 -4.20 -6.45
N GLY A 49 -6.04 -5.45 -5.98
CA GLY A 49 -5.12 -6.44 -6.52
C GLY A 49 -5.34 -6.71 -8.02
N VAL A 50 -6.59 -6.78 -8.47
CA VAL A 50 -6.92 -6.91 -9.90
C VAL A 50 -6.45 -5.71 -10.69
N ALA A 51 -6.68 -4.49 -10.18
CA ALA A 51 -6.23 -3.26 -10.82
C ALA A 51 -4.70 -3.23 -10.94
N VAL A 52 -3.98 -3.60 -9.87
CA VAL A 52 -2.51 -3.68 -9.86
C VAL A 52 -1.99 -4.69 -10.89
N VAL A 53 -2.58 -5.89 -10.96
CA VAL A 53 -2.24 -6.90 -11.97
C VAL A 53 -2.47 -6.35 -13.38
N ALA A 54 -3.64 -5.77 -13.63
CA ALA A 54 -4.00 -5.22 -14.94
C ALA A 54 -3.03 -4.12 -15.37
N LEU A 55 -2.72 -3.17 -14.48
CA LEU A 55 -1.76 -2.09 -14.74
C LEU A 55 -0.35 -2.64 -15.02
N ALA A 56 0.08 -3.65 -14.26
CA ALA A 56 1.38 -4.30 -14.48
C ALA A 56 1.46 -5.00 -15.86
N LEU A 57 0.38 -5.64 -16.30
CA LEU A 57 0.27 -6.31 -17.60
C LEU A 57 0.21 -5.29 -18.75
N ILE A 58 -0.68 -4.30 -18.68
CA ILE A 58 -0.86 -3.27 -19.72
C ILE A 58 0.44 -2.46 -19.88
N GLY A 59 1.08 -2.05 -18.78
CA GLY A 59 2.31 -1.27 -18.85
C GLY A 59 2.12 0.15 -19.39
N GLY A 60 3.19 0.68 -19.98
CA GLY A 60 3.21 1.99 -20.62
C GLY A 60 2.76 3.12 -19.69
N ARG A 61 2.07 4.11 -20.27
CA ARG A 61 1.62 5.32 -19.56
C ARG A 61 0.69 5.03 -18.37
N ALA A 62 -0.16 4.00 -18.46
CA ALA A 62 -1.08 3.65 -17.38
C ALA A 62 -0.32 3.13 -16.15
N TYR A 63 0.67 2.26 -16.38
CA TYR A 63 1.56 1.79 -15.32
C TYR A 63 2.41 2.93 -14.75
N ALA A 64 2.98 3.79 -15.59
CA ALA A 64 3.76 4.94 -15.15
C ALA A 64 2.94 5.88 -14.25
N LEU A 65 1.71 6.20 -14.66
CA LEU A 65 0.78 7.00 -13.85
C LEU A 65 0.51 6.33 -12.49
N ALA A 66 0.29 5.02 -12.46
CA ALA A 66 0.10 4.29 -11.22
C ALA A 66 1.34 4.37 -10.31
N MET A 67 2.55 4.29 -10.86
CA MET A 67 3.80 4.46 -10.10
C MET A 67 3.96 5.89 -9.57
N TYR A 68 3.55 6.90 -10.33
CA TYR A 68 3.56 8.29 -9.86
C TYR A 68 2.57 8.53 -8.72
N VAL A 69 1.35 7.99 -8.82
CA VAL A 69 0.36 8.02 -7.72
C VAL A 69 0.90 7.29 -6.49
N THR A 70 1.49 6.11 -6.68
CA THR A 70 2.12 5.32 -5.60
C THR A 70 3.24 6.11 -4.93
N SER A 71 4.10 6.78 -5.70
CA SER A 71 5.18 7.63 -5.20
C SER A 71 4.66 8.87 -4.45
N ALA A 72 3.59 9.49 -4.93
CA ALA A 72 2.97 10.61 -4.23
C ALA A 72 2.43 10.16 -2.87
N PHE A 73 1.74 9.02 -2.81
CA PHE A 73 1.30 8.43 -1.55
C PHE A 73 2.48 8.05 -0.64
N GLY A 74 3.52 7.44 -1.21
CA GLY A 74 4.75 7.11 -0.49
C GLY A 74 5.45 8.32 0.13
N THR A 75 5.39 9.47 -0.55
CA THR A 75 5.92 10.74 -0.03
C THR A 75 5.16 11.18 1.22
N VAL A 76 3.83 11.05 1.24
CA VAL A 76 3.02 11.34 2.43
C VAL A 76 3.42 10.44 3.59
N LEU A 77 3.57 9.13 3.35
CA LEU A 77 4.01 8.18 4.38
C LEU A 77 5.41 8.47 4.92
N LEU A 78 6.32 8.90 4.04
CA LEU A 78 7.71 9.22 4.38
C LEU A 78 7.82 10.51 5.20
N VAL A 79 7.14 11.58 4.79
CA VAL A 79 7.30 12.91 5.38
C VAL A 79 6.39 13.10 6.59
N VAL A 80 5.14 12.64 6.50
CA VAL A 80 4.10 12.94 7.49
C VAL A 80 3.36 11.65 7.95
N PRO A 81 4.07 10.65 8.51
CA PRO A 81 3.46 9.38 8.92
C PRO A 81 2.34 9.55 9.96
N ARG A 82 2.41 10.61 10.78
CA ARG A 82 1.36 10.95 11.76
C ARG A 82 0.01 11.28 11.11
N ALA A 83 0.03 11.92 9.92
CA ALA A 83 -1.21 12.20 9.20
C ALA A 83 -1.88 10.90 8.73
N TYR A 84 -1.09 9.94 8.27
CA TYR A 84 -1.60 8.61 7.93
C TYR A 84 -2.22 7.93 9.15
N ARG A 85 -1.52 7.89 10.30
CA ARG A 85 -2.06 7.29 11.54
C ARG A 85 -3.35 7.93 12.04
N ALA A 86 -3.56 9.22 11.80
CA ALA A 86 -4.78 9.91 12.20
C ALA A 86 -5.99 9.60 11.28
N ILE A 87 -5.73 9.21 10.04
CA ILE A 87 -6.77 9.00 9.01
C ILE A 87 -7.06 7.50 8.83
N ALA A 88 -6.02 6.68 8.83
CA ALA A 88 -6.11 5.25 8.55
C ALA A 88 -7.12 4.49 9.42
N PRO A 89 -7.22 4.71 10.75
CA PRO A 89 -8.19 3.99 11.58
C PRO A 89 -9.62 4.20 11.10
N ARG A 90 -9.98 5.43 10.75
CA ARG A 90 -11.32 5.83 10.29
C ARG A 90 -11.70 5.24 8.93
N LEU A 91 -10.70 4.88 8.12
CA LEU A 91 -10.90 4.29 6.80
C LEU A 91 -10.91 2.76 6.86
N LEU A 92 -10.03 2.19 7.68
CA LEU A 92 -9.68 0.77 7.63
C LEU A 92 -10.41 -0.08 8.68
N TYR A 93 -10.87 0.49 9.79
CA TYR A 93 -11.45 -0.27 10.90
C TYR A 93 -12.90 0.13 11.18
N GLU A 94 -13.64 -0.80 11.80
CA GLU A 94 -15.00 -0.54 12.28
C GLU A 94 -15.02 0.39 13.49
N ASP A 95 -14.11 0.18 14.44
CA ASP A 95 -13.91 1.04 15.61
C ASP A 95 -12.54 1.76 15.52
N PRO A 96 -12.51 3.00 15.02
CA PRO A 96 -11.26 3.74 14.81
C PRO A 96 -10.56 4.13 16.11
N ASP A 97 -11.32 4.32 17.19
CA ASP A 97 -10.80 4.84 18.46
C ASP A 97 -10.16 3.72 19.30
N ALA A 98 -10.49 2.46 18.99
CA ALA A 98 -9.87 1.28 19.58
C ALA A 98 -8.49 0.94 18.98
N VAL A 99 -8.04 1.58 17.89
CA VAL A 99 -6.80 1.18 17.21
C VAL A 99 -5.55 1.71 17.92
N GLU A 100 -4.74 0.80 18.46
CA GLU A 100 -3.43 1.13 19.03
C GLU A 100 -2.31 0.77 18.06
N TRP A 101 -1.56 1.77 17.61
CA TRP A 101 -0.42 1.56 16.71
C TRP A 101 0.82 1.08 17.47
N ARG A 102 1.51 0.08 16.93
CA ARG A 102 2.76 -0.42 17.52
C ARG A 102 3.83 0.67 17.65
N PRO A 103 4.67 0.59 18.71
CA PRO A 103 5.89 1.37 18.82
C PRO A 103 6.76 1.20 17.56
N GLY A 104 7.22 2.29 16.97
CA GLY A 104 8.04 2.24 15.76
C GLY A 104 7.27 2.08 14.44
N PHE A 105 5.93 2.01 14.44
CA PHE A 105 5.16 1.96 13.19
C PHE A 105 5.40 3.20 12.29
N ASP A 106 5.80 4.36 12.83
CA ASP A 106 6.21 5.54 12.05
C ASP A 106 7.45 5.25 11.21
N THR A 107 8.41 4.53 11.79
CA THR A 107 9.61 4.08 11.06
C THR A 107 9.24 3.11 9.95
N PHE A 108 8.32 2.17 10.22
CA PHE A 108 7.82 1.26 9.20
C PHE A 108 7.13 2.02 8.05
N LEU A 109 6.23 2.96 8.35
CA LEU A 109 5.57 3.80 7.34
C LEU A 109 6.58 4.58 6.51
N ARG A 110 7.64 5.11 7.14
CA ARG A 110 8.73 5.80 6.42
C ARG A 110 9.49 4.88 5.47
N LEU A 111 9.79 3.65 5.89
CA LEU A 111 10.47 2.67 5.03
C LEU A 111 9.60 2.29 3.82
N VAL A 112 8.32 2.02 4.04
CA VAL A 112 7.34 1.77 2.96
C VAL A 112 7.24 2.98 2.03
N GLY A 113 7.14 4.18 2.61
CA GLY A 113 7.08 5.44 1.88
C GLY A 113 8.32 5.66 1.01
N ALA A 114 9.52 5.44 1.54
CA ALA A 114 10.77 5.50 0.80
C ALA A 114 10.80 4.50 -0.36
N ALA A 115 10.36 3.26 -0.13
CA ALA A 115 10.28 2.25 -1.19
C ALA A 115 9.33 2.71 -2.32
N TYR A 116 8.16 3.25 -1.97
CA TYR A 116 7.18 3.74 -2.95
C TYR A 116 7.70 4.93 -3.76
N VAL A 117 8.40 5.87 -3.11
CA VAL A 117 9.06 6.99 -3.80
C VAL A 117 10.13 6.49 -4.76
N LEU A 118 10.94 5.52 -4.36
CA LEU A 118 11.96 4.92 -5.22
C LEU A 118 11.36 4.24 -6.45
N LEU A 119 10.18 3.62 -6.34
CA LEU A 119 9.47 3.05 -7.48
C LEU A 119 9.10 4.14 -8.51
N GLY A 120 8.51 5.25 -8.07
CA GLY A 120 8.15 6.36 -8.96
C GLY A 120 9.37 7.06 -9.57
N VAL A 121 10.43 7.30 -8.78
CA VAL A 121 11.68 7.88 -9.29
C VAL A 121 12.34 6.97 -10.32
N ARG A 122 12.32 5.65 -10.09
CA ARG A 122 12.84 4.68 -11.05
C ARG A 122 12.05 4.70 -12.36
N GLU A 123 10.73 4.78 -12.27
CA GLU A 123 9.89 4.85 -13.47
C GLU A 123 10.10 6.16 -14.22
N LEU A 124 10.24 7.30 -13.52
CA LEU A 124 10.57 8.59 -14.14
C LEU A 124 11.92 8.55 -14.88
N ARG A 125 12.92 7.87 -14.32
CA ARG A 125 14.22 7.69 -14.99
C ARG A 125 14.07 6.83 -16.25
N ARG A 126 13.30 5.75 -16.16
CA ARG A 126 13.02 4.87 -17.30
C ARG A 126 12.35 5.61 -18.45
N ASP A 127 11.37 6.46 -18.16
CA ASP A 127 10.67 7.25 -19.19
C ASP A 127 11.65 8.20 -19.89
N ARG A 128 12.52 8.90 -19.13
CA ARG A 128 13.54 9.81 -19.69
C ARG A 128 14.60 9.11 -20.53
N ASP A 129 14.99 7.89 -20.17
CA ASP A 129 15.97 7.11 -20.92
C ASP A 129 15.39 6.53 -22.23
N ALA A 130 14.06 6.57 -22.39
CA ALA A 130 13.34 6.05 -23.56
C ALA A 130 12.96 7.14 -24.59
N GLU A 131 13.15 8.42 -24.26
CA GLU A 131 13.02 9.59 -25.15
C GLU A 131 14.36 9.95 -25.81
#